data_AF-A0A3B1DG15-F1
#
_entry.id   AF-A0A3B1DG15-F1
#
_cell.length_a   1.000
_cell.length_b   1.000
_cell.length_c   1.000
_cell.angle_alpha   90.00
_cell.angle_beta   90.00
_cell.angle_gamma   90.00
#
_symmetry.space_group_name_H-M   'P 1'
#
loop_
_entity.id
_entity.type
_entity.pdbx_description
1 polymer ?
#
loop_
_entity_poly.entity_id
_entity_poly.type
_entity_poly.pdbx_seq_one_letter_code
_entity_poly.pdbx_strand_id
1 'polypeptide(L)' 'MARYQPYSRDQSKFIPVFFDEQLLPGTFEHALNHIVDNELDLDIFLKRYHALP' A
#
# COMPACT_ATOMS: atom_id res chain seq x y z
N MET A 1 -10.53 2.27 -19.68
CA MET A 1 -11.51 3.05 -18.88
C MET A 1 -11.70 2.32 -17.56
N ALA A 2 -11.65 3.03 -16.43
CA ALA A 2 -11.77 2.43 -15.09
C ALA A 2 -13.16 1.77 -14.93
N ARG A 3 -13.17 0.46 -14.65
CA ARG A 3 -14.40 -0.32 -14.41
C ARG A 3 -14.81 -0.14 -12.95
N TYR A 4 -15.65 0.85 -12.67
CA TYR A 4 -16.22 1.01 -11.34
C TYR A 4 -17.29 -0.07 -11.11
N GLN A 5 -17.03 -0.99 -10.18
CA GLN A 5 -18.04 -1.91 -9.70
C GLN A 5 -18.90 -1.21 -8.64
N PRO A 6 -20.25 -1.30 -8.72
CA PRO A 6 -21.12 -0.71 -7.71
C PRO A 6 -20.86 -1.37 -6.35
N TYR A 7 -20.60 -0.54 -5.34
CA TYR A 7 -20.30 -0.98 -3.99
C TYR A 7 -21.57 -1.52 -3.31
N SER A 8 -21.59 -2.82 -3.01
CA SER A 8 -22.68 -3.42 -2.25
C SER A 8 -22.52 -3.12 -0.76
N ARG A 9 -23.55 -2.57 -0.13
CA ARG A 9 -23.60 -2.36 1.33
C ARG A 9 -23.88 -3.66 2.09
N ASP A 10 -24.27 -4.73 1.40
CA ASP A 10 -24.52 -6.06 1.96
C ASP A 10 -23.25 -6.90 2.04
N GLN A 11 -22.08 -6.29 1.81
CA GLN A 11 -20.76 -6.94 1.87
C GLN A 11 -20.46 -7.38 3.31
N SER A 12 -20.87 -8.61 3.65
CA SER A 12 -20.60 -9.26 4.94
C SER A 12 -19.26 -9.99 4.98
N LYS A 13 -18.55 -10.08 3.85
CA LYS A 13 -17.29 -10.80 3.71
C LYS A 13 -16.12 -9.85 3.93
N PHE A 14 -15.36 -10.10 4.99
CA PHE A 14 -14.06 -9.50 5.19
C PHE A 14 -13.05 -10.22 4.27
N ILE A 15 -12.52 -9.53 3.28
CA ILE A 15 -11.40 -10.05 2.48
C ILE A 15 -10.14 -9.60 3.22
N PRO A 16 -9.36 -10.52 3.80
CA PRO A 16 -8.09 -10.13 4.36
C PRO A 16 -7.18 -9.65 3.22
N VAL A 17 -6.68 -8.43 3.34
CA VAL A 17 -5.72 -7.85 2.41
C VAL A 17 -4.34 -8.07 3.02
N PHE A 18 -3.62 -9.07 2.51
CA PHE A 18 -2.24 -9.34 2.89
C PHE A 18 -1.33 -8.62 1.91
N PHE A 19 -0.83 -7.45 2.31
CA PHE A 19 -0.06 -6.58 1.42
C PHE A 19 1.20 -7.29 0.88
N ASP A 20 1.92 -8.03 1.72
CA ASP A 20 3.12 -8.77 1.32
C ASP A 20 2.84 -9.84 0.25
N GLU A 21 1.65 -10.47 0.31
CA GLU A 21 1.22 -11.45 -0.69
C GLU A 21 0.78 -10.80 -2.01
N GLN A 22 0.55 -9.47 -2.03
CA GLN A 22 0.17 -8.69 -3.21
C GLN A 22 1.38 -8.09 -3.94
N LEU A 23 2.53 -7.95 -3.27
CA LEU A 23 3.77 -7.42 -3.85
C LEU A 23 4.52 -8.48 -4.67
N LEU A 24 3.89 -8.94 -5.74
CA LEU A 24 4.45 -9.97 -6.61
C LEU A 24 5.67 -9.45 -7.39
N PRO A 25 6.80 -10.19 -7.42
CA PRO A 25 7.97 -9.78 -8.18
C PRO A 25 7.67 -9.53 -9.67
N GLY A 26 8.26 -8.48 -10.23
CA GLY A 26 8.06 -8.09 -11.62
C GLY A 26 6.79 -7.27 -11.87
N THR A 27 5.98 -6.98 -10.84
CA THR A 27 4.90 -6.00 -10.95
C THR A 27 5.40 -4.58 -10.67
N PHE A 28 4.58 -3.59 -11.05
CA PHE A 28 4.86 -2.19 -10.76
C PHE A 28 4.83 -1.92 -9.26
N GLU A 29 3.86 -2.50 -8.55
CA GLU A 29 3.67 -2.34 -7.11
C GLU A 29 4.89 -2.83 -6.33
N HIS A 30 5.46 -3.98 -6.73
CA HIS A 30 6.68 -4.49 -6.11
C HIS A 30 7.87 -3.56 -6.34
N ALA A 31 8.04 -3.04 -7.56
CA ALA A 31 9.12 -2.09 -7.87
C ALA A 31 8.96 -0.76 -7.10
N LEU A 32 7.73 -0.25 -7.02
CA LEU A 32 7.42 0.96 -6.27
C LEU A 32 7.71 0.78 -4.78
N ASN A 33 7.28 -0.34 -4.19
CA ASN A 33 7.55 -0.64 -2.78
C ASN A 33 9.06 -0.70 -2.51
N HIS A 34 9.83 -1.37 -3.38
CA HIS A 34 11.28 -1.45 -3.25
C HIS A 34 11.95 -0.07 -3.28
N ILE A 35 11.54 0.81 -4.19
CA ILE A 35 12.07 2.18 -4.28
C ILE A 35 11.78 2.97 -3.01
N VAL A 36 10.54 2.91 -2.50
CA VAL A 36 10.16 3.62 -1.28
C VAL A 36 10.97 3.15 -0.08
N ASP A 37 11.18 1.84 0.06
CA ASP A 37 11.84 1.25 1.22
C ASP A 37 13.38 1.39 1.19
N ASN A 38 13.99 1.41 0.00
CA ASN A 38 15.46 1.27 -0.14
C ASN A 38 16.15 2.46 -0.79
N GLU A 39 15.43 3.24 -1.62
CA GLU A 39 16.05 4.25 -2.49
C GLU A 39 15.62 5.68 -2.14
N LEU A 40 14.49 5.86 -1.44
CA LEU A 40 14.03 7.18 -1.01
C LEU A 40 14.53 7.51 0.40
N ASP A 41 15.16 8.67 0.53
CA ASP A 41 15.44 9.26 1.83
C ASP A 41 14.15 9.88 2.41
N LEU A 42 13.60 9.22 3.43
CA LEU A 42 12.39 9.63 4.13
C LEU A 42 12.68 10.38 5.43
N ASP A 43 13.94 10.69 5.75
CA ASP A 43 14.33 11.29 7.03
C ASP A 43 13.70 12.67 7.24
N ILE A 44 13.44 13.40 6.15
CA ILE A 44 12.74 14.69 6.17
C ILE A 44 11.37 14.60 6.85
N PHE A 45 10.72 13.43 6.81
CA PHE A 45 9.41 13.20 7.41
C PHE A 45 9.48 12.79 8.89
N LEU A 46 10.65 12.38 9.40
CA LEU A 46 10.79 11.89 10.79
C LEU A 46 10.27 12.91 11.80
N LYS A 47 10.59 14.20 11.62
CA LYS A 47 10.13 15.28 12.51
C LYS A 47 8.60 15.36 12.63
N ARG A 48 7.88 14.96 11.59
CA ARG A 48 6.41 15.00 11.54
C ARG A 48 5.77 13.74 12.11
N TYR A 49 6.37 12.57 11.90
CA TYR A 49 5.74 11.28 12.19
C TYR A 49 6.32 10.53 13.40
N HIS A 50 7.53 10.86 13.86
CA HIS A 50 8.11 10.32 15.10
C HIS A 50 7.71 11.12 16.36
N ALA A 51 6.69 11.97 16.26
CA ALA A 51 6.20 12.79 17.37
C ALA A 51 5.12 12.11 18.25
N LEU A 52 4.85 10.80 18.08
CA LEU A 52 3.89 10.08 18.91
C LEU A 52 4.56 8.88 19.61
N PRO A 53 4.43 8.77 20.95
CA PRO A 53 4.96 7.66 21.74
C PRO A 53 4.25 6.33 21.48
#